data_AF-A0A1W6TXU6-F1
#
_entry.id   AF-A0A1W6TXU6-F1
#
_cell.length_a   1.000
_cell.length_b   1.000
_cell.length_c   1.000
_cell.angle_alpha   90.00
_cell.angle_beta   90.00
_cell.angle_gamma   90.00
#
_symmetry.space_group_name_H-M   'P 1'
#
loop_
_entity.id
_entity.type
_entity.pdbx_description
1 polymer ?
#
loop_
_entity_poly.entity_id
_entity_poly.type
_entity_poly.pdbx_seq_one_letter_code
_entity_poly.pdbx_strand_id
1 'polypeptide(L)'
;MSKVTQAKQVIEHVAKYGSINSIEAIRHYGITRLSAVVYSLKNTQHALKEGTRDGKFTVYVPDFDARLGALKAAQEVELRDAKTGADAARISAHYTALFMKVHQQMK
;
A
#
# COMPACT_ATOMS: atom_id res chain seq x y z
N MET A 1 -24.39 -0.93 -6.56
CA MET A 1 -22.99 -1.37 -6.58
C MET A 1 -22.10 -0.21 -6.12
N SER A 2 -21.34 -0.37 -5.03
CA SER A 2 -20.35 0.62 -4.63
C SER A 2 -19.26 0.67 -5.70
N LYS A 3 -19.02 1.85 -6.30
CA LYS A 3 -17.98 2.03 -7.33
C LYS A 3 -16.63 1.81 -6.66
N VAL A 4 -15.86 0.82 -7.13
CA VAL A 4 -14.48 0.57 -6.67
C VAL A 4 -13.68 1.87 -6.86
N THR A 5 -13.01 2.33 -5.81
CA THR A 5 -12.22 3.57 -5.86
C THR A 5 -10.98 3.38 -6.72
N GLN A 6 -10.50 4.47 -7.33
CA GLN A 6 -9.26 4.43 -8.12
C GLN A 6 -8.06 3.93 -7.31
N ALA A 7 -7.99 4.31 -6.03
CA ALA A 7 -6.99 3.82 -5.10
C ALA A 7 -7.04 2.29 -4.97
N LYS A 8 -8.23 1.71 -4.79
CA LYS A 8 -8.40 0.26 -4.70
C LYS A 8 -7.96 -0.45 -6.00
N GLN A 9 -8.31 0.08 -7.17
CA GLN A 9 -7.88 -0.46 -8.45
C GLN A 9 -6.34 -0.49 -8.59
N VAL A 10 -5.68 0.60 -8.19
CA VAL A 10 -4.21 0.69 -8.19
C VAL A 10 -3.59 -0.30 -7.22
N ILE A 11 -4.11 -0.40 -6.00
CA ILE A 11 -3.63 -1.35 -4.98
C ILE A 11 -3.71 -2.79 -5.49
N GLU A 12 -4.86 -3.18 -6.04
CA GLU A 12 -5.08 -4.53 -6.56
C GLU A 12 -4.18 -4.83 -7.77
N HIS A 13 -4.01 -3.86 -8.68
CA HIS A 13 -3.12 -4.00 -9.82
C HIS A 13 -1.67 -4.23 -9.37
N VAL A 14 -1.15 -3.38 -8.50
CA VAL A 14 0.23 -3.49 -8.01
C VAL A 14 0.42 -4.77 -7.18
N ALA A 15 -0.57 -5.19 -6.40
CA ALA A 15 -0.50 -6.44 -5.66
C ALA A 15 -0.42 -7.67 -6.60
N LYS A 16 -1.03 -7.59 -7.79
CA LYS A 16 -1.05 -8.69 -8.76
C LYS A 16 0.16 -8.68 -9.70
N TYR A 17 0.57 -7.51 -10.19
CA TYR A 17 1.56 -7.37 -11.25
C TYR A 17 2.89 -6.74 -10.79
N GLY A 18 2.99 -6.36 -9.52
CA GLY A 18 4.19 -5.80 -8.90
C GLY A 18 4.45 -4.32 -9.20
N SER A 19 3.84 -3.75 -10.23
CA SER A 19 3.97 -2.32 -10.56
C SER A 19 2.85 -1.83 -11.46
N ILE A 20 2.71 -0.52 -11.59
CA ILE A 20 1.77 0.13 -12.52
C ILE A 20 2.39 1.38 -13.14
N ASN A 21 2.20 1.61 -14.43
CA ASN A 21 2.50 2.88 -15.09
C ASN A 21 1.23 3.61 -15.56
N SER A 22 1.39 4.85 -16.01
CA SER A 22 0.28 5.69 -16.48
C SER A 22 -0.47 5.09 -17.67
N ILE A 23 0.21 4.36 -18.55
CA ILE A 23 -0.41 3.73 -19.72
C ILE A 23 -1.33 2.59 -19.28
N GLU A 24 -0.86 1.72 -18.40
CA GLU A 24 -1.63 0.63 -17.79
C GLU A 24 -2.83 1.19 -17.01
N ALA A 25 -2.63 2.25 -16.23
CA ALA A 25 -3.68 2.91 -15.45
C ALA A 25 -4.80 3.49 -16.32
N ILE A 26 -4.46 4.15 -17.43
CA ILE A 26 -5.43 4.69 -18.39
C ILE A 26 -6.16 3.55 -19.10
N ARG A 27 -5.42 2.59 -19.66
CA ARG A 27 -5.99 1.53 -20.52
C ARG A 27 -6.91 0.57 -19.75
N HIS A 28 -6.56 0.21 -18.52
CA HIS A 28 -7.30 -0.79 -17.76
C HIS A 28 -8.36 -0.19 -16.83
N TYR A 29 -8.15 1.03 -16.34
CA TYR A 29 -8.97 1.60 -15.28
C TYR A 29 -9.52 3.00 -15.58
N GLY A 30 -9.11 3.62 -16.71
CA GLY A 30 -9.49 4.99 -17.04
C GLY A 30 -8.89 6.04 -16.09
N ILE A 31 -7.79 5.72 -15.41
CA ILE A 31 -7.15 6.61 -14.44
C ILE A 31 -6.14 7.51 -15.16
N THR A 32 -6.51 8.77 -15.42
CA THR A 32 -5.66 9.75 -16.13
C THR A 32 -4.67 10.48 -15.22
N ARG A 33 -4.89 10.48 -13.91
CA ARG A 33 -4.04 11.14 -12.90
C ARG A 33 -3.50 10.13 -11.89
N LEU A 34 -2.73 9.15 -12.38
CA LEU A 34 -2.17 8.08 -11.55
C LEU A 34 -1.34 8.63 -10.38
N SER A 35 -0.51 9.65 -10.60
CA SER A 35 0.31 10.27 -9.56
C SER A 35 -0.50 10.81 -8.37
N ALA A 36 -1.68 11.39 -8.62
CA ALA A 36 -2.56 11.87 -7.55
C ALA A 36 -3.12 10.71 -6.72
N VAL A 37 -3.46 9.59 -7.37
CA VAL A 37 -3.91 8.37 -6.69
C VAL A 37 -2.76 7.80 -5.85
N VAL A 38 -1.56 7.70 -6.41
CA VAL A 38 -0.36 7.26 -5.68
C VAL A 38 -0.07 8.15 -4.47
N TYR A 39 -0.15 9.47 -4.64
CA TYR A 39 0.09 10.42 -3.55
C TYR A 39 -0.88 10.23 -2.37
N SER A 40 -2.13 9.85 -2.64
CA SER A 40 -3.10 9.52 -1.59
C SER A 40 -2.76 8.26 -0.79
N LEU A 41 -1.88 7.39 -1.31
CA LEU A 41 -1.44 6.15 -0.66
C LEU A 41 -0.18 6.32 0.19
N LYS A 42 0.51 7.47 0.13
CA LYS A 42 1.87 7.66 0.67
C LYS A 42 2.04 7.32 2.17
N ASN A 43 1.02 7.56 2.98
CA ASN A 43 1.04 7.33 4.44
C ASN A 43 0.25 6.10 4.85
N THR A 44 0.17 5.11 3.97
CA THR A 44 -0.60 3.88 4.19
C THR A 44 0.26 2.65 4.00
N GLN A 45 -0.22 1.50 4.47
CA GLN A 45 0.35 0.19 4.17
C GLN A 45 0.35 -0.19 2.68
N HIS A 46 -0.13 0.70 1.80
CA HIS A 46 -0.13 0.56 0.35
C HIS A 46 0.73 1.60 -0.37
N ALA A 47 1.61 2.30 0.36
CA ALA A 47 2.53 3.29 -0.23
C ALA A 47 3.28 2.73 -1.44
N LEU A 48 3.46 3.60 -2.43
CA LEU A 48 4.15 3.32 -3.68
C LEU A 48 5.20 4.40 -3.90
N LYS A 49 6.31 4.03 -4.54
CA LYS A 49 7.37 4.95 -4.96
C LYS A 49 7.59 4.85 -6.45
N GLU A 50 8.16 5.92 -7.00
CA GLU A 50 8.60 5.92 -8.39
C GLU A 50 9.77 4.94 -8.57
N GLY A 51 9.74 4.23 -9.69
CA GLY A 51 10.82 3.40 -10.17
C GLY A 51 10.88 3.48 -11.69
N THR A 52 11.77 2.69 -12.28
CA THR A 52 11.96 2.66 -13.72
C THR A 52 11.90 1.23 -14.22
N ARG A 53 11.11 1.00 -15.28
CA ARG A 53 11.09 -0.25 -16.03
C ARG A 53 11.90 -0.07 -17.32
N ASP A 54 12.85 -0.97 -17.53
CA ASP A 54 13.73 -1.02 -18.72
C ASP A 54 14.49 0.29 -19.01
N GLY A 55 14.75 1.10 -17.97
CA GLY A 55 15.44 2.38 -18.09
C GLY A 55 14.67 3.49 -18.83
N LYS A 56 13.42 3.24 -19.23
CA LYS A 56 12.67 4.12 -20.15
C LYS A 56 11.31 4.56 -19.64
N PHE A 57 10.66 3.74 -18.81
CA PHE A 57 9.29 4.02 -18.37
C PHE A 57 9.23 4.21 -16.87
N THR A 58 8.65 5.34 -16.45
CA THR A 58 8.27 5.54 -15.05
C THR A 58 7.17 4.57 -14.67
N VAL A 59 7.43 3.79 -13.63
CA VAL A 59 6.46 2.88 -12.99
C VAL A 59 6.35 3.24 -11.52
N TYR A 60 5.22 2.90 -10.91
CA TYR A 60 5.05 2.91 -9.47
C TYR A 60 5.15 1.48 -8.93
N VAL A 61 6.05 1.29 -7.99
CA VAL A 61 6.34 0.00 -7.32
C VAL A 61 6.03 0.12 -5.82
N PRO A 62 5.86 -0.99 -5.10
CA PRO A 62 5.76 -0.97 -3.64
C PRO A 62 6.89 -0.18 -2.97
N ASP A 63 6.52 0.75 -2.10
CA ASP A 63 7.46 1.39 -1.18
C ASP A 63 7.42 0.66 0.16
N PHE A 64 8.19 -0.42 0.28
CA PHE A 64 8.15 -1.27 1.47
C PHE A 64 8.57 -0.52 2.75
N ASP A 65 9.50 0.42 2.66
CA ASP A 65 9.94 1.20 3.82
C ASP A 65 8.82 2.11 4.33
N ALA A 66 8.16 2.84 3.42
CA ALA A 66 7.01 3.68 3.77
C ALA A 66 5.83 2.85 4.30
N ARG A 67 5.59 1.66 3.74
CA ARG A 67 4.54 0.74 4.21
C ARG A 67 4.80 0.26 5.64
N LEU A 68 6.04 -0.16 5.93
CA LEU A 68 6.43 -0.59 7.28
C LEU A 68 6.31 0.56 8.28
N GLY A 69 6.72 1.77 7.88
CA GLY A 69 6.58 2.98 8.71
C GLY A 69 5.10 3.29 9.03
N ALA A 70 4.23 3.27 8.02
CA ALA A 70 2.80 3.50 8.21
C ALA A 70 2.15 2.46 9.12
N LEU A 71 2.52 1.18 8.99
CA LEU A 71 2.03 0.11 9.85
C LEU A 71 2.47 0.28 11.31
N LYS A 72 3.74 0.65 11.55
CA LYS A 72 4.23 0.93 12.91
C LYS A 72 3.47 2.09 13.56
N ALA A 73 3.31 3.20 12.84
CA ALA A 73 2.57 4.35 13.34
C ALA A 73 1.10 4.00 13.67
N ALA A 74 0.44 3.23 12.80
CA ALA A 74 -0.94 2.79 13.04
C ALA A 74 -1.04 1.83 14.23
N GLN A 75 -0.08 0.90 14.38
CA GLN A 75 0.01 0.01 15.54
C GLN A 75 0.16 0.78 16.84
N GLU A 76 1.06 1.77 16.89
CA GLU A 76 1.29 2.59 18.08
C GLU A 76 0.03 3.34 18.53
N VAL A 77 -0.72 3.91 17.58
CA VAL A 77 -2.00 4.58 17.86
C VAL A 77 -3.02 3.59 18.43
N GLU A 78 -3.21 2.44 17.78
CA GLU A 78 -4.17 1.44 18.27
C GLU A 78 -3.79 0.86 19.63
N LEU A 79 -2.49 0.59 19.86
CA LEU A 79 -2.00 0.09 21.15
C LEU A 79 -2.19 1.12 22.26
N ARG A 80 -2.01 2.42 21.97
CA ARG A 80 -2.28 3.49 22.92
C ARG A 80 -3.75 3.55 23.31
N ASP A 81 -4.64 3.26 22.37
CA ASP A 81 -6.09 3.27 22.57
C ASP A 81 -6.63 1.93 23.13
N ALA A 82 -5.76 0.94 23.34
CA ALA A 82 -6.13 -0.37 23.88
C ALA A 82 -6.63 -0.24 25.33
N LYS A 83 -7.83 -0.78 25.59
CA LYS A 83 -8.47 -0.70 26.91
C LYS A 83 -8.03 -1.81 27.85
N THR A 84 -7.60 -2.95 27.30
CA THR A 84 -7.23 -4.14 28.04
C THR A 84 -5.95 -4.78 27.49
N GLY A 85 -5.31 -5.63 28.30
CA GLY A 85 -4.18 -6.44 27.83
C GLY A 85 -4.56 -7.40 26.70
N ALA A 86 -5.81 -7.89 26.69
CA ALA A 86 -6.32 -8.73 25.60
C ALA A 86 -6.45 -7.95 24.28
N ASP A 87 -6.91 -6.69 24.34
CA ASP A 87 -6.96 -5.80 23.17
C ASP A 87 -5.56 -5.56 22.61
N ALA A 88 -4.59 -5.23 23.48
CA ALA A 88 -3.21 -5.00 23.09
C ALA A 88 -2.57 -6.25 22.43
N ALA A 89 -2.86 -7.45 22.96
CA ALA A 89 -2.41 -8.70 22.37
C ALA A 89 -3.02 -8.95 20.98
N ARG A 90 -4.33 -8.69 20.82
CA ARG A 90 -5.02 -8.81 19.52
C ARG A 90 -4.47 -7.84 18.48
N ILE A 91 -4.25 -6.58 18.86
CA ILE A 91 -3.66 -5.56 18.00
C ILE A 91 -2.25 -5.99 17.60
N SER A 92 -1.42 -6.41 18.56
CA SER A 92 -0.05 -6.86 18.29
C SER A 92 -0.01 -8.05 17.32
N ALA A 93 -0.87 -9.05 17.50
CA ALA A 93 -0.98 -10.20 16.59
C ALA A 93 -1.40 -9.78 15.18
N HIS A 94 -2.37 -8.87 15.06
CA HIS A 94 -2.82 -8.35 13.77
C HIS A 94 -1.69 -7.65 13.01
N TYR A 95 -1.00 -6.71 13.65
CA TYR A 95 0.10 -5.99 13.02
C TYR A 95 1.31 -6.88 12.73
N THR A 96 1.60 -7.87 13.58
CA THR A 96 2.61 -8.89 13.29
C THR A 96 2.32 -9.61 11.96
N ALA A 97 1.07 -10.02 11.73
CA ALA A 97 0.69 -10.65 10.47
C ALA A 97 0.86 -9.71 9.26
N LEU A 98 0.55 -8.42 9.42
CA LEU A 98 0.73 -7.41 8.37
C LEU A 98 2.22 -7.18 8.07
N PHE A 99 3.08 -7.06 9.08
CA PHE A 99 4.53 -6.94 8.89
C PHE A 99 5.11 -8.15 8.17
N MET A 100 4.71 -9.36 8.57
CA MET A 100 5.14 -10.59 7.91
C MET A 100 4.74 -10.62 6.43
N LYS A 101 3.53 -10.16 6.11
CA LYS A 101 3.07 -10.06 4.72
C LYS A 101 3.90 -9.07 3.90
N VAL A 102 4.23 -7.91 4.47
CA VAL A 102 5.09 -6.92 3.80
C VAL A 102 6.49 -7.49 3.58
N HIS A 103 7.09 -8.10 4.60
CA HIS A 103 8.41 -8.74 4.48
C HIS A 103 8.44 -9.87 3.46
N GLN A 104 7.36 -10.65 3.31
CA GLN A 104 7.28 -11.68 2.29
C GLN A 104 7.28 -11.09 0.87
N GLN A 105 6.71 -9.90 0.67
CA GLN A 105 6.67 -9.22 -0.62
C GLN A 105 8.00 -8.55 -1.01
N MET A 106 8.92 -8.37 -0.07
CA MET A 106 10.24 -7.77 -0.32
C MET A 106 11.23 -8.74 -0.99
N LYS A 107 10.92 -10.05 -0.99
CA LYS A 107 11.77 -11.12 -1.54
C LYS A 107 11.43 -11.40 -2.99
#